data_AF-A0A7J2IRN6-F1
#
_entry.id   AF-A0A7J2IRN6-F1
#
_cell.length_a   1.000
_cell.length_b   1.000
_cell.length_c   1.000
_cell.angle_alpha   90.00
_cell.angle_beta   90.00
_cell.angle_gamma   90.00
#
_symmetry.space_group_name_H-M   'P 1'
#
loop_
_entity.id
_entity.type
_entity.pdbx_description
1 polymer ?
#
loop_
_entity_poly.entity_id
_entity_poly.type
_entity_poly.pdbx_seq_one_letter_code
_entity_poly.pdbx_strand_id
1 'polypeptide(L)'
;MKILPFTAFIGLDELKEALICLAANPNIGGLLIIGPKGTGKSSIVRAFADLLPEIEVSKNCPFNCNPYDPEEMCDICRRKYNKFGKLEAVRKKMEVVNLPVGATEDMVLGTINLERTLK
;
A
#
# COMPACT_ATOMS: atom_id res chain seq x y z
N MET A 1 -12.50 7.33 -13.59
CA MET A 1 -13.56 6.44 -13.09
C MET A 1 -13.95 6.95 -11.71
N LYS A 2 -15.21 7.29 -11.46
CA LYS A 2 -15.62 7.93 -10.19
C LYS A 2 -15.78 6.83 -9.12
N ILE A 3 -14.93 6.84 -8.09
CA ILE A 3 -15.03 5.91 -6.97
C ILE A 3 -16.25 6.32 -6.13
N LEU A 4 -17.09 5.34 -5.77
CA LEU A 4 -18.22 5.55 -4.88
C LEU A 4 -17.71 5.75 -3.45
N PRO A 5 -18.26 6.70 -2.66
CA PRO A 5 -17.88 6.84 -1.26
C PRO A 5 -18.08 5.53 -0.47
N PHE A 6 -17.20 5.24 0.47
CA PHE A 6 -17.27 4.01 1.29
C PHE A 6 -18.64 3.84 1.99
N THR A 7 -19.20 4.94 2.48
CA THR A 7 -20.52 4.98 3.14
C THR A 7 -21.70 4.75 2.20
N ALA A 8 -21.52 4.92 0.89
CA ALA A 8 -22.58 4.77 -0.10
C ALA A 8 -22.79 3.30 -0.53
N PHE A 9 -21.92 2.37 -0.10
CA PHE A 9 -22.13 0.94 -0.32
C PHE A 9 -23.23 0.44 0.63
N ILE A 10 -24.36 0.00 0.06
CA ILE A 10 -25.48 -0.55 0.83
C ILE A 10 -25.22 -2.03 1.10
N GLY A 11 -25.49 -2.46 2.34
CA GLY A 11 -25.10 -3.78 2.82
C GLY A 11 -23.58 -3.92 2.99
N LEU A 12 -23.09 -5.16 3.06
CA LEU A 12 -21.67 -5.49 3.28
C LEU A 12 -21.13 -5.04 4.65
N ASP A 13 -21.98 -4.96 5.67
CA ASP A 13 -21.61 -4.40 6.97
C ASP A 13 -20.47 -5.17 7.65
N GLU A 14 -20.49 -6.51 7.56
CA GLU A 14 -19.39 -7.37 8.03
C GLU A 14 -18.07 -7.08 7.31
N LEU A 15 -18.11 -6.83 6.00
CA LEU A 15 -16.92 -6.46 5.23
C LEU A 15 -16.41 -5.06 5.60
N LYS A 16 -17.31 -4.10 5.84
CA LYS A 16 -16.93 -2.76 6.29
C LYS A 16 -16.25 -2.83 7.65
N GLU A 17 -16.83 -3.58 8.59
CA GLU A 17 -16.27 -3.78 9.93
C GLU A 17 -14.90 -4.46 9.85
N ALA A 18 -14.77 -5.52 9.05
CA ALA A 18 -13.48 -6.18 8.85
C ALA A 18 -12.39 -5.25 8.28
N LEU A 19 -12.74 -4.38 7.33
CA LEU A 19 -11.81 -3.38 6.78
C LEU A 19 -11.38 -2.36 7.84
N ILE A 20 -12.31 -1.89 8.68
CA ILE A 20 -12.02 -0.98 9.78
C ILE A 20 -11.12 -1.65 10.82
N CYS A 21 -11.40 -2.90 11.19
CA CYS A 21 -10.56 -3.69 12.09
C CYS A 21 -9.13 -3.84 11.53
N LEU A 22 -8.99 -4.14 10.24
CA LEU A 22 -7.69 -4.28 9.58
C LEU A 22 -6.89 -2.96 9.60
N ALA A 23 -7.58 -1.82 9.41
CA ALA A 23 -6.94 -0.50 9.51
C ALA A 23 -6.56 -0.13 10.95
N ALA A 24 -7.35 -0.57 11.95
CA ALA A 24 -7.07 -0.32 13.36
C ALA A 24 -5.93 -1.20 13.91
N ASN A 25 -5.81 -2.44 13.42
CA ASN A 25 -4.78 -3.37 13.87
C ASN A 25 -4.16 -4.15 12.69
N PRO A 26 -3.01 -3.69 12.16
CA PRO A 26 -2.31 -4.38 11.09
C PRO A 26 -1.87 -5.82 11.41
N ASN A 27 -1.79 -6.19 12.70
CA ASN A 27 -1.41 -7.56 13.12
C ASN A 27 -2.48 -8.61 12.81
N ILE A 28 -3.69 -8.20 12.42
CA ILE A 28 -4.72 -9.11 11.90
C ILE A 28 -4.25 -9.79 10.60
N GLY A 29 -3.31 -9.17 9.88
CA GLY A 29 -2.58 -9.77 8.76
C GLY A 29 -3.30 -9.64 7.42
N GLY A 30 -4.49 -10.24 7.26
CA GLY A 30 -5.17 -10.23 5.98
C GLY A 30 -6.67 -10.52 6.04
N LEU A 31 -7.37 -10.17 4.96
CA LEU A 31 -8.82 -10.34 4.85
C LEU A 31 -9.16 -11.13 3.58
N LEU A 32 -9.79 -12.28 3.76
CA LEU A 32 -10.33 -13.09 2.66
C LEU A 32 -11.79 -12.72 2.39
N ILE A 33 -12.06 -12.14 1.23
CA ILE A 33 -13.41 -11.69 0.84
C ILE A 33 -14.02 -12.66 -0.17
N ILE A 34 -15.02 -13.44 0.26
CA ILE A 34 -15.71 -14.42 -0.59
C ILE A 34 -17.07 -13.86 -1.02
N GLY A 35 -17.44 -14.07 -2.29
CA GLY A 35 -18.80 -13.80 -2.75
C GLY A 35 -18.94 -13.76 -4.27
N PRO A 36 -20.18 -13.71 -4.80
CA PRO A 36 -20.45 -13.71 -6.23
C PRO A 36 -19.77 -12.56 -7.00
N LYS A 37 -19.54 -12.75 -8.30
CA LYS A 37 -19.06 -11.66 -9.18
C LYS A 37 -20.09 -10.52 -9.20
N GLY A 38 -19.62 -9.28 -9.26
CA GLY A 38 -20.51 -8.09 -9.33
C GLY A 38 -20.97 -7.53 -7.98
N THR A 39 -20.55 -8.11 -6.86
CA THR A 39 -20.92 -7.65 -5.50
C THR A 39 -20.10 -6.47 -4.97
N GLY A 40 -19.28 -5.81 -5.81
CA GLY A 40 -18.53 -4.63 -5.40
C GLY A 40 -17.34 -4.85 -4.46
N LYS A 41 -16.92 -6.10 -4.18
CA LYS A 41 -15.79 -6.44 -3.28
C LYS A 41 -14.54 -5.58 -3.49
N SER A 42 -14.02 -5.52 -4.72
CA SER A 42 -12.83 -4.70 -5.00
C SER A 42 -13.13 -3.20 -5.12
N SER A 43 -14.41 -2.82 -5.27
CA SER A 43 -14.82 -1.41 -5.33
C SER A 43 -14.88 -0.80 -3.94
N ILE A 44 -15.44 -1.52 -2.95
CA ILE A 44 -15.48 -1.05 -1.57
C ILE A 44 -14.09 -0.94 -0.95
N VAL A 45 -13.16 -1.84 -1.28
CA VAL A 45 -11.75 -1.75 -0.85
C VAL A 45 -11.08 -0.47 -1.37
N ARG A 46 -11.31 -0.11 -2.65
CA ARG A 46 -10.78 1.15 -3.22
C ARG A 46 -11.43 2.38 -2.58
N ALA A 47 -12.74 2.32 -2.34
CA ALA A 47 -13.46 3.38 -1.63
C ALA A 47 -12.96 3.56 -0.18
N PHE A 48 -12.57 2.46 0.48
CA PHE A 48 -11.99 2.49 1.81
C PHE A 48 -10.59 3.11 1.80
N ALA A 49 -9.74 2.77 0.82
CA ALA A 49 -8.41 3.36 0.69
C ALA A 49 -8.46 4.88 0.50
N ASP A 50 -9.45 5.39 -0.25
CA ASP A 50 -9.67 6.83 -0.44
C ASP A 50 -10.09 7.57 0.85
N LEU A 51 -10.61 6.85 1.86
CA LEU A 51 -10.98 7.40 3.16
C LEU A 51 -9.77 7.54 4.09
N LEU A 52 -8.73 6.74 3.89
CA LEU A 52 -7.57 6.72 4.76
C LEU A 52 -6.76 8.03 4.65
N PRO A 53 -6.17 8.50 5.76
CA PRO A 53 -5.38 9.73 5.76
C PRO A 53 -4.14 9.59 4.87
N GLU A 54 -3.65 10.72 4.40
CA GLU A 54 -2.37 10.77 3.70
C GLU A 54 -1.21 10.51 4.67
N ILE A 55 -0.29 9.64 4.25
CA ILE A 55 0.93 9.31 4.98
C ILE A 55 2.10 10.16 4.49
N GLU A 56 3.06 10.42 5.38
CA GLU A 56 4.31 11.10 5.02
C GLU A 56 5.36 10.07 4.64
N VAL A 57 5.91 10.23 3.43
CA VAL A 57 6.83 9.26 2.84
C VAL A 57 8.07 9.97 2.30
N SER A 58 9.20 9.27 2.29
CA SER A 58 10.42 9.77 1.67
C SER A 58 10.23 9.97 0.16
N LYS A 59 10.55 11.17 -0.33
CA LYS A 59 10.39 11.54 -1.74
C LYS A 59 11.17 10.61 -2.66
N ASN A 60 10.50 10.12 -3.69
CA ASN A 60 11.02 9.17 -4.68
C ASN A 60 11.48 7.82 -4.09
N CYS A 61 10.99 7.42 -2.91
CA CYS A 61 11.19 6.07 -2.40
C CYS A 61 10.12 5.12 -2.98
N PRO A 62 10.50 4.02 -3.65
CA PRO A 62 9.53 3.04 -4.17
C PRO A 62 8.77 2.31 -3.06
N PHE A 63 9.35 2.24 -1.86
CA PHE A 63 8.78 1.55 -0.71
C PHE A 63 7.97 2.47 0.22
N ASN A 64 7.81 3.75 -0.14
CA ASN A 64 7.11 4.73 0.70
C ASN A 64 7.64 4.81 2.16
N CYS A 65 8.97 4.62 2.36
CA CYS A 65 9.57 4.60 3.70
C CYS A 65 9.25 5.84 4.54
N ASN A 66 9.13 5.63 5.86
CA ASN A 66 8.99 6.70 6.84
C ASN A 66 10.23 7.62 6.82
N PRO A 67 10.06 8.94 6.64
CA PRO A 67 11.19 9.87 6.58
C PRO A 67 11.76 10.25 7.96
N TYR A 68 11.09 9.88 9.05
CA TYR A 68 11.46 10.26 10.43
C TYR A 68 12.03 9.13 11.27
N ASP A 69 11.73 7.87 10.93
CA ASP A 69 12.21 6.71 11.67
C ASP A 69 13.24 5.90 10.88
N PRO A 70 14.53 5.89 11.29
CA PRO A 70 15.58 5.13 10.62
C PRO A 70 15.38 3.60 10.64
N GLU A 71 14.59 3.03 11.54
CA GLU A 71 14.31 1.58 11.58
C GLU A 71 13.30 1.16 10.49
N GLU A 72 12.44 2.09 10.06
CA GLU A 72 11.46 1.90 8.98
C GLU A 72 11.98 2.37 7.61
N MET A 73 13.27 2.70 7.51
CA MET A 73 13.92 3.12 6.26
C MET A 73 14.57 1.94 5.53
N CYS A 74 14.39 1.89 4.20
CA CYS A 74 15.21 1.05 3.34
C CYS A 74 16.67 1.53 3.30
N ASP A 75 17.58 0.67 2.84
CA ASP A 75 19.01 0.98 2.77
C ASP A 75 19.34 2.28 2.02
N ILE A 76 18.60 2.57 0.95
CA ILE A 76 18.80 3.78 0.13
C ILE A 76 18.41 5.03 0.92
N CYS A 77 17.25 4.99 1.60
CA CYS A 77 16.77 6.11 2.41
C CYS A 77 17.67 6.32 3.63
N ARG A 78 18.08 5.24 4.30
CA ARG A 78 18.97 5.28 5.47
C ARG A 78 20.33 5.87 5.13
N ARG A 79 20.93 5.50 3.98
CA ARG A 79 22.20 6.10 3.51
C ARG A 79 22.06 7.61 3.24
N LYS A 80 20.95 8.04 2.64
CA LYS A 80 20.68 9.47 2.40
C LYS A 80 20.47 10.21 3.72
N TYR A 81 19.70 9.64 4.65
CA TYR A 81 19.49 10.20 5.98
C TYR A 81 20.81 10.38 6.73
N ASN A 82 21.69 9.38 6.73
CA ASN A 82 23.00 9.47 7.39
C ASN A 82 23.93 10.52 6.76
N LYS A 83 23.79 10.80 5.45
CA LYS A 83 24.63 11.77 4.74
C LYS A 83 24.12 13.21 4.88
N PHE A 84 22.80 13.41 4.84
CA PHE A 84 22.19 14.73 4.79
C PHE A 84 21.45 15.13 6.08
N GLY A 85 21.33 14.21 7.04
CA GLY A 85 20.62 14.38 8.31
C GLY A 85 19.10 14.44 8.21
N LYS A 86 18.54 14.57 7.00
CA LYS A 86 17.09 14.65 6.75
C LYS A 86 16.71 14.11 5.37
N LEU A 87 15.49 13.61 5.27
CA LEU A 87 14.86 13.23 4.01
C LEU A 87 13.77 14.25 3.64
N GLU A 88 13.58 14.48 2.34
CA GLU A 88 12.43 15.26 1.89
C GLU A 88 11.17 14.42 2.04
N ALA A 89 10.26 14.86 2.92
CA ALA A 89 8.97 14.21 3.12
C ALA A 89 7.93 14.76 2.13
N VAL A 90 7.11 13.87 1.57
CA VAL A 90 5.94 14.22 0.77
C VAL A 90 4.71 13.50 1.33
N ARG A 91 3.55 14.16 1.25
CA ARG A 91 2.27 13.53 1.57
C ARG A 91 1.80 12.68 0.40
N LYS A 92 1.39 11.46 0.68
CA LYS A 92 0.89 10.52 -0.32
C LYS A 92 -0.36 9.81 0.20
N LYS A 93 -1.36 9.67 -0.68
CA LYS A 93 -2.56 8.88 -0.39
C LYS A 93 -2.24 7.39 -0.36
N MET A 94 -3.06 6.63 0.36
CA MET A 94 -3.01 5.17 0.33
C MET A 94 -3.22 4.68 -1.11
N GLU A 95 -2.38 3.74 -1.55
CA GLU A 95 -2.44 3.16 -2.89
C GLU A 95 -2.96 1.72 -2.84
N VAL A 96 -3.90 1.40 -3.72
CA VAL A 96 -4.39 0.02 -3.91
C VAL A 96 -3.67 -0.61 -5.10
N VAL A 97 -2.74 -1.51 -4.82
CA VAL A 97 -2.04 -2.29 -5.84
C VAL A 97 -2.82 -3.56 -6.14
N ASN A 98 -3.06 -3.86 -7.41
CA ASN A 98 -3.72 -5.09 -7.82
C ASN A 98 -2.68 -6.12 -8.26
N LEU A 99 -2.72 -7.31 -7.65
CA LEU A 99 -1.91 -8.44 -8.06
C LEU A 99 -2.69 -9.27 -9.11
N PRO A 100 -2.27 -9.30 -10.39
CA PRO A 100 -2.95 -10.10 -11.40
C PRO A 100 -2.68 -11.59 -11.20
N VAL A 101 -3.60 -12.44 -11.63
CA VAL A 101 -3.49 -13.90 -11.51
C VAL A 101 -2.25 -14.45 -12.22
N GLY A 102 -1.82 -13.81 -13.32
CA GLY A 102 -0.63 -14.19 -14.08
C GLY A 102 0.66 -13.47 -13.66
N ALA A 103 0.71 -12.84 -12.48
CA ALA A 103 1.93 -12.21 -12.00
C ALA A 103 3.03 -13.26 -11.77
N THR A 104 4.20 -13.03 -12.34
CA THR A 104 5.38 -13.85 -12.03
C THR A 104 5.99 -13.43 -10.69
N GLU A 105 6.74 -14.33 -10.05
CA GLU A 105 7.48 -14.03 -8.82
C GLU A 105 8.38 -12.80 -8.99
N ASP A 106 9.08 -12.72 -10.12
CA ASP A 106 9.90 -11.57 -10.55
C ASP A 106 9.15 -10.24 -10.58
N MET A 107 7.86 -10.23 -10.96
CA MET A 107 7.03 -9.03 -10.95
C MET A 107 6.61 -8.60 -9.54
N VAL A 108 6.61 -9.53 -8.58
CA VAL A 108 6.17 -9.29 -7.19
C VAL A 108 7.35 -8.95 -6.29
N LEU A 109 8.41 -9.75 -6.36
CA LEU A 109 9.62 -9.58 -5.54
C LEU A 109 10.58 -8.54 -6.14
N GLY A 110 10.49 -8.31 -7.45
CA GLY A 110 11.46 -7.54 -8.22
C GLY A 110 12.60 -8.40 -8.74
N THR A 111 13.26 -7.93 -9.81
CA THR A 111 14.35 -8.65 -10.47
C THR A 111 15.69 -7.97 -10.28
N ILE A 112 16.77 -8.76 -10.37
CA ILE A 112 18.14 -8.26 -10.40
C ILE A 112 18.65 -8.37 -11.83
N ASN A 113 19.16 -7.27 -12.38
CA ASN A 113 19.75 -7.28 -13.71
C ASN A 113 21.21 -7.76 -13.64
N LEU A 114 21.45 -9.04 -13.91
CA LEU A 114 22.76 -9.70 -13.82
C LEU A 114 23.83 -9.05 -14.71
N GLU A 115 23.48 -8.59 -15.92
CA GLU A 115 24.43 -7.96 -16.85
C GLU A 115 25.02 -6.65 -16.32
N ARG A 116 24.23 -5.91 -15.52
CA ARG A 116 24.69 -4.68 -14.85
C ARG A 116 25.49 -4.96 -13.57
N THR A 117 25.33 -6.14 -12.97
CA THR A 117 25.96 -6.50 -11.69
C THR A 117 27.33 -7.16 -11.86
N LEU A 118 27.59 -7.80 -13.01
CA LEU A 118 28.85 -8.49 -13.32
C LEU A 118 29.89 -7.62 -14.05
N LYS A 119 29.61 -6.32 -14.24
CA LYS A 119 30.55 -5.34 -14.81
C LYS A 119 31.20 -4.48 -13.73
#